data_AF-A0A8E2E254-F1
#
_entry.id   AF-A0A8E2E254-F1
#
_cell.length_a   1.000
_cell.length_b   1.000
_cell.length_c   1.000
_cell.angle_alpha   90.00
_cell.angle_beta   90.00
_cell.angle_gamma   90.00
#
_symmetry.space_group_name_H-M   'P 1'
#
loop_
_entity.id
_entity.type
_entity.pdbx_description
1 polymer ?
#
loop_
_entity_poly.entity_id
_entity_poly.type
_entity_poly.pdbx_seq_one_letter_code
_entity_poly.pdbx_strand_id
1 'polypeptide(L)'
;MYHTHEATLHHDKVCALLGMSSDDLGAFGLSSDYMVSWKELFRDLVTFLLGKVSVQTWGGREMAVITSKGYILGQVSSVEIDHAGHDRQNVDVAFRSMPGHLEFKRNWSAR
;
A
#
# COMPACT_ATOMS: atom_id res chain seq x y z
N MET A 1 20.84 2.01 -15.20
CA MET A 1 19.53 1.87 -14.53
C MET A 1 19.77 2.05 -13.04
N TYR A 2 18.90 2.77 -12.34
CA TYR A 2 19.07 3.29 -10.96
C TYR A 2 19.38 2.26 -9.85
N HIS A 3 19.53 0.96 -10.16
CA HIS A 3 19.84 -0.11 -9.20
C HIS A 3 21.26 -0.05 -8.60
N THR A 4 22.18 0.75 -9.17
CA THR A 4 23.54 0.96 -8.63
C THR A 4 23.68 2.22 -7.79
N HIS A 5 22.65 3.06 -7.72
CA HIS A 5 22.66 4.21 -6.81
C HIS A 5 22.14 3.75 -5.46
N GLU A 6 23.05 3.64 -4.50
CA GLU A 6 22.76 3.44 -3.09
C GLU A 6 21.85 4.58 -2.61
N ALA A 7 20.54 4.36 -2.73
CA ALA A 7 19.51 5.21 -2.15
C ALA A 7 19.56 5.02 -0.63
N THR A 8 20.57 5.62 -0.01
CA THR A 8 20.87 5.50 1.42
C THR A 8 19.79 6.18 2.25
N LEU A 9 19.15 7.21 1.68
CA LEU A 9 18.00 7.88 2.27
C LEU A 9 16.70 7.28 1.73
N HIS A 10 15.74 7.03 2.62
CA HIS A 10 14.44 6.48 2.23
C HIS A 10 13.67 7.43 1.29
N HIS A 11 13.90 8.74 1.42
CA HIS A 11 13.41 9.77 0.50
C HIS A 11 13.83 9.54 -0.94
N ASP A 12 15.08 9.10 -1.20
CA ASP A 12 15.59 8.90 -2.56
C ASP A 12 14.78 7.85 -3.32
N LYS A 13 14.36 6.78 -2.63
CA LYS A 13 13.51 5.73 -3.20
C LYS A 13 12.15 6.27 -3.61
N VAL A 14 11.54 7.09 -2.73
CA VAL A 14 10.21 7.67 -2.97
C VAL A 14 10.27 8.70 -4.10
N CYS A 15 11.26 9.61 -4.08
CA CYS A 15 11.47 10.60 -5.13
C CYS A 15 11.76 9.96 -6.49
N ALA A 16 12.59 8.91 -6.53
CA ALA A 16 12.87 8.18 -7.76
C ALA A 16 11.61 7.49 -8.32
N LEU A 17 10.85 6.80 -7.47
CA LEU A 17 9.62 6.13 -7.90
C LEU A 17 8.57 7.14 -8.39
N LEU A 18 8.34 8.21 -7.63
CA LEU A 18 7.39 9.27 -7.96
C LEU A 18 7.73 9.95 -9.29
N GLY A 19 9.01 10.29 -9.51
CA GLY A 19 9.48 10.88 -10.77
C GLY A 19 9.37 9.94 -11.98
N MET A 20 9.21 8.63 -11.76
CA MET A 20 8.95 7.65 -12.83
C MET A 20 7.46 7.38 -13.05
N SER A 21 6.62 7.59 -12.04
CA SER A 21 5.19 7.20 -12.08
C SER A 21 4.21 8.35 -12.29
N SER A 22 4.63 9.60 -12.13
CA SER A 22 3.73 10.75 -12.13
C SER A 22 4.33 11.96 -12.85
N ASP A 23 3.57 12.54 -13.77
CA ASP A 23 3.96 13.72 -14.53
C ASP A 23 3.79 15.05 -13.75
N ASP A 24 3.02 15.05 -12.66
CA ASP A 24 2.75 16.27 -11.87
C ASP A 24 2.68 15.99 -10.35
N LEU A 25 3.87 15.94 -9.74
CA LEU A 25 4.04 15.76 -8.30
C LEU A 25 3.67 17.03 -7.50
N GLY A 26 3.73 18.20 -8.15
CA GLY A 26 3.44 19.49 -7.55
C GLY A 26 1.97 19.66 -7.18
N ALA A 27 1.07 19.09 -8.00
CA ALA A 27 -0.38 19.11 -7.74
C ALA A 27 -0.80 18.38 -6.44
N PHE A 28 0.03 17.45 -5.95
CA PHE A 28 -0.31 16.60 -4.81
C PHE A 28 0.45 16.95 -3.51
N GLY A 29 1.25 18.01 -3.52
CA GLY A 29 2.02 18.44 -2.34
C GLY A 29 3.14 17.47 -1.95
N LEU A 30 3.42 16.45 -2.77
CA LEU A 30 4.56 15.56 -2.62
C LEU A 30 5.79 16.25 -3.22
N SER A 31 6.35 17.20 -2.48
CA SER A 31 7.62 17.83 -2.82
C SER A 31 8.77 16.89 -2.46
N SER A 32 9.81 16.83 -3.30
CA SER A 32 11.11 16.21 -2.99
C SER A 32 11.90 17.03 -1.95
N ASP A 33 11.20 17.65 -1.00
CA ASP A 33 11.80 18.46 0.04
C ASP A 33 12.34 17.53 1.14
N TYR A 34 13.66 17.38 1.15
CA TYR A 34 14.39 16.60 2.13
C TYR A 34 14.34 17.20 3.55
N MET A 35 13.80 18.42 3.73
CA MET A 35 13.52 18.99 5.04
C MET A 35 12.30 18.35 5.71
N VAL A 36 11.40 17.75 4.93
CA VAL A 36 10.24 17.02 5.44
C VAL A 36 10.72 15.71 6.07
N SER A 37 10.27 15.43 7.29
CA SER A 37 10.65 14.19 7.96
C SER A 37 10.15 12.97 7.19
N TRP A 38 10.90 11.87 7.21
CA TRP A 38 10.47 10.62 6.56
C TRP A 38 9.05 10.20 6.96
N LYS A 39 8.71 10.41 8.23
CA LYS A 39 7.38 10.16 8.79
C LYS A 39 6.28 10.91 8.01
N GLU A 40 6.49 12.18 7.75
CA GLU A 40 5.53 13.05 7.07
C GLU A 40 5.44 12.70 5.59
N LEU A 41 6.59 12.58 4.91
CA LEU A 41 6.64 12.16 3.51
C LEU A 41 5.91 10.83 3.30
N PHE A 42 6.16 9.85 4.17
CA PHE A 42 5.54 8.53 4.08
C PHE A 42 4.03 8.57 4.35
N ARG A 43 3.58 9.40 5.31
CA ARG A 43 2.15 9.60 5.58
C ARG A 43 1.45 10.19 4.35
N ASP A 44 2.06 11.20 3.76
CA ASP A 44 1.47 11.93 2.65
C ASP A 44 1.43 11.05 1.39
N LEU A 45 2.48 10.25 1.15
CA LEU A 45 2.51 9.24 0.08
C LEU A 45 1.38 8.21 0.22
N VAL A 46 1.21 7.63 1.42
CA VAL A 46 0.15 6.63 1.66
C VAL A 46 -1.24 7.25 1.50
N THR A 47 -1.40 8.50 1.94
CA THR A 47 -2.66 9.24 1.79
C THR A 47 -2.96 9.54 0.33
N PHE A 48 -1.94 9.89 -0.47
CA PHE A 48 -2.07 10.08 -1.90
C PHE A 48 -2.54 8.79 -2.62
N LEU A 49 -1.93 7.65 -2.30
CA LEU A 49 -2.27 6.37 -2.94
C LEU A 49 -3.65 5.84 -2.57
N LEU A 50 -4.09 6.05 -1.33
CA LEU A 50 -5.32 5.46 -0.79
C LEU A 50 -6.50 6.45 -0.70
N GLY A 51 -6.27 7.73 -0.96
CA GLY A 51 -7.26 8.79 -0.88
C GLY A 51 -7.62 9.16 0.56
N LYS A 52 -8.92 9.34 0.84
CA LYS A 52 -9.43 9.81 2.15
C LYS A 52 -9.37 8.71 3.21
N VAL A 53 -8.19 8.47 3.75
CA VAL A 53 -7.95 7.51 4.85
C VAL A 53 -7.21 8.17 6.01
N SER A 54 -7.34 7.64 7.22
CA SER A 54 -6.53 8.05 8.36
C SER A 54 -5.23 7.24 8.38
N VAL A 55 -4.09 7.91 8.37
CA VAL A 55 -2.77 7.26 8.31
C VAL A 55 -1.93 7.69 9.51
N GLN A 56 -1.35 6.72 10.20
CA GLN A 56 -0.31 6.92 11.20
C GLN A 56 1.00 6.31 10.73
N THR A 57 2.08 7.07 10.80
CA THR A 57 3.44 6.66 10.43
C THR A 57 4.41 6.96 11.57
N TRP A 58 5.60 6.36 11.51
CA TRP A 58 6.67 6.57 12.50
C TRP A 58 7.99 6.88 11.79
N GLY A 59 8.82 7.73 12.38
CA GLY A 59 10.08 8.15 11.76
C GLY A 59 11.18 7.08 11.77
N GLY A 60 11.16 6.18 12.76
CA GLY A 60 12.20 5.14 12.92
C GLY A 60 11.85 3.77 12.34
N ARG A 61 10.70 3.63 11.66
CA ARG A 61 10.27 2.38 11.04
C ARG A 61 9.42 2.64 9.81
N GLU A 62 9.67 1.89 8.73
CA GLU A 62 8.86 1.89 7.51
C GLU A 62 7.52 1.18 7.74
N MET A 63 6.67 1.73 8.63
CA MET A 63 5.36 1.17 8.94
C MET A 63 4.28 2.25 8.92
N ALA A 64 3.19 1.97 8.24
CA ALA A 64 1.99 2.78 8.24
C ALA A 64 0.81 1.97 8.81
N VAL A 65 0.06 2.58 9.72
CA VAL A 65 -1.24 2.06 10.17
C VAL A 65 -2.32 2.88 9.47
N ILE A 66 -3.12 2.20 8.66
CA ILE A 66 -4.18 2.81 7.86
C ILE A 66 -5.52 2.43 8.48
N THR A 67 -6.34 3.43 8.79
CA THR A 67 -7.69 3.26 9.30
C THR A 67 -8.67 3.93 8.35
N SER A 68 -9.63 3.16 7.85
CA SER A 68 -10.68 3.64 6.97
C SER A 68 -11.96 2.82 7.13
N LYS A 69 -13.08 3.36 6.63
CA LYS A 69 -14.31 2.59 6.42
C LYS A 69 -14.27 2.04 4.99
N GLY A 70 -14.64 0.78 4.82
CA GLY A 70 -14.65 0.14 3.51
C GLY A 70 -15.70 -0.96 3.42
N TYR A 71 -15.96 -1.39 2.19
CA TYR A 71 -16.82 -2.54 1.91
C TYR A 71 -15.96 -3.73 1.50
N ILE A 72 -16.23 -4.89 2.09
CA ILE A 72 -15.61 -6.15 1.67
C ILE A 72 -16.32 -6.59 0.38
N LEU A 73 -15.58 -6.63 -0.73
CA LEU A 73 -16.12 -7.03 -2.05
C LEU A 73 -16.22 -8.55 -2.20
N GLY A 74 -15.27 -9.28 -1.61
CA GLY A 74 -15.22 -10.74 -1.65
C GLY A 74 -14.17 -11.29 -0.71
N GLN A 75 -14.20 -12.61 -0.52
CA GLN A 75 -13.24 -13.37 0.25
C GLN A 75 -12.45 -14.28 -0.69
N VAL A 76 -11.13 -14.27 -0.58
CA VAL A 76 -10.28 -15.27 -1.26
C VAL A 76 -10.54 -16.64 -0.62
N SER A 77 -11.02 -17.60 -1.40
CA SER A 77 -11.37 -18.95 -0.94
C SER A 77 -10.24 -19.95 -1.14
N SER A 78 -9.46 -19.79 -2.21
CA SER A 78 -8.37 -20.66 -2.60
C SER A 78 -7.32 -19.90 -3.40
N VAL A 79 -6.08 -20.34 -3.27
CA VAL A 79 -4.96 -19.89 -4.10
C VAL A 79 -4.25 -21.15 -4.57
N GLU A 80 -4.17 -21.32 -5.88
CA GLU A 80 -3.48 -22.44 -6.52
C GLU A 80 -2.32 -21.92 -7.37
N ILE A 81 -1.17 -22.57 -7.23
CA ILE A 81 0.03 -22.25 -8.01
C ILE A 81 -0.03 -23.09 -9.28
N ASP A 82 0.05 -22.46 -10.44
CA ASP A 82 0.16 -23.15 -11.72
C ASP A 82 1.58 -23.69 -11.89
N HIS A 83 1.75 -24.99 -11.63
CA HIS A 83 3.02 -25.68 -11.75
C HIS A 83 3.50 -25.85 -13.20
N ALA A 84 2.71 -25.44 -14.21
CA ALA A 84 3.06 -25.56 -15.62
C ALA A 84 4.12 -24.56 -16.12
N GLY A 85 4.75 -23.77 -15.23
CA GLY A 85 6.04 -23.11 -15.53
C GLY A 85 6.02 -21.60 -15.79
N HIS A 86 4.97 -20.89 -15.39
CA HIS A 86 4.87 -19.43 -15.61
C HIS A 86 4.68 -18.58 -14.35
N ASP A 87 5.02 -19.09 -13.16
CA ASP A 87 4.87 -18.38 -11.87
C ASP A 87 3.47 -17.76 -11.69
N ARG A 88 2.47 -18.42 -12.29
CA ARG A 88 1.11 -17.92 -12.37
C ARG A 88 0.33 -18.45 -11.19
N GLN A 89 -0.42 -17.57 -10.53
CA GLN A 89 -1.28 -17.93 -9.41
C GLN A 89 -2.73 -17.75 -9.84
N ASN A 90 -3.53 -18.80 -9.62
CA ASN A 90 -4.97 -18.73 -9.76
C ASN A 90 -5.57 -18.46 -8.37
N VAL A 91 -6.41 -17.43 -8.29
CA VAL A 91 -7.02 -16.98 -7.04
C VAL A 91 -8.52 -17.00 -7.21
N ASP A 92 -9.20 -17.85 -6.45
CA ASP A 92 -10.65 -17.86 -6.42
C ASP A 92 -11.16 -16.88 -5.37
N VAL A 93 -12.08 -16.03 -5.79
CA VAL A 93 -12.70 -15.01 -4.93
C VAL A 93 -14.20 -15.25 -4.88
N ALA A 94 -14.68 -15.60 -3.69
CA ALA A 94 -16.10 -15.65 -3.38
C ALA A 94 -16.60 -14.21 -3.17
N PHE A 95 -17.30 -13.67 -4.16
CA PHE A 95 -17.91 -12.33 -4.08
C PHE A 95 -19.17 -12.35 -3.22
N ARG A 96 -19.39 -11.26 -2.48
CA ARG A 96 -20.58 -11.10 -1.62
C ARG A 96 -21.76 -10.59 -2.44
N SER A 97 -22.75 -11.45 -2.72
CA SER A 97 -24.09 -11.01 -3.14
C SER A 97 -24.85 -10.43 -1.93
N MET A 98 -25.02 -9.11 -1.86
CA MET A 98 -25.76 -8.41 -0.78
C MET A 98 -27.28 -8.75 -0.77
N PRO A 99 -28.08 -8.45 0.30
CA PRO A 99 -27.77 -7.77 1.56
C PRO A 99 -28.14 -8.62 2.81
N GLY A 100 -27.24 -8.71 3.79
CA GLY A 100 -27.54 -9.40 5.05
C GLY A 100 -26.36 -9.29 6.00
N HIS A 101 -26.60 -8.63 7.13
CA HIS A 101 -25.66 -8.45 8.22
C HIS A 101 -25.15 -9.80 8.69
N LEU A 102 -23.83 -10.04 8.55
CA LEU A 102 -23.18 -11.18 9.16
C LEU A 102 -21.95 -10.63 9.90
N GLU A 103 -21.96 -10.79 11.22
CA GLU A 103 -20.87 -10.42 12.10
C GLU A 103 -19.60 -11.16 11.66
N PHE A 104 -18.62 -10.39 11.21
CA PHE A 104 -17.33 -10.96 10.85
C PHE A 104 -16.54 -11.25 12.13
N LYS A 105 -16.54 -12.51 12.56
CA LYS A 105 -15.73 -12.96 13.70
C LYS A 105 -14.26 -12.99 13.27
N ARG A 106 -13.52 -11.92 13.61
CA ARG A 106 -12.06 -11.85 13.47
C ARG A 106 -11.41 -12.86 14.41
N ASN A 107 -10.95 -13.97 13.88
CA ASN A 107 -9.96 -14.82 14.56
C ASN A 107 -8.58 -14.41 14.05
N TRP A 108 -7.87 -13.60 14.83
CA TRP A 108 -6.44 -13.39 14.61
C TRP A 108 -5.69 -14.51 15.32
N SER A 109 -5.04 -15.38 14.56
CA SER A 109 -4.02 -16.26 15.11
C SER A 109 -2.68 -15.52 15.01
N ALA A 110 -2.18 -15.06 16.16
CA ALA A 110 -0.79 -14.65 16.27
C ALA A 110 0.09 -15.90 16.13
N ARG A 111 1.04 -15.87 15.19
CA ARG A 111 2.21 -16.74 15.21
C ARG A 111 3.39 -15.94 15.73
#